data_AF-A0A2H0LKW9-F1
#
_entry.id   AF-A0A2H0LKW9-F1
#
_cell.length_a   1.000
_cell.length_b   1.000
_cell.length_c   1.000
_cell.angle_alpha   90.00
_cell.angle_beta   90.00
_cell.angle_gamma   90.00
#
_symmetry.space_group_name_H-M   'P 1'
#
loop_
_entity.id
_entity.type
_entity.pdbx_description
1 polymer ?
#
loop_
_entity_poly.entity_id
_entity_poly.type
_entity_poly.pdbx_seq_one_letter_code
_entity_poly.pdbx_strand_id
1 'polypeptide(L)'
;MHDEHLKQLWTIRFRKIVNLEKEAYRFYQGLLAHYPDVLEGTKTKKLLEQIMKDEAKHAKIAHQLLQLVKRKQITSHNATDSARSVPHEIKN
;
A
#
# COMPACT_ATOMS: atom_id res chain seq x y z
N MET A 1 22.63 -3.13 -5.87
CA MET A 1 22.48 -2.82 -4.43
C MET A 1 21.50 -1.67 -4.15
N HIS A 2 21.49 -0.56 -4.90
CA HIS A 2 20.56 0.56 -4.64
C HIS A 2 19.07 0.23 -4.82
N ASP A 3 18.70 -0.58 -5.82
CA ASP A 3 17.29 -0.92 -6.07
C ASP A 3 16.63 -1.70 -4.93
N GLU A 4 17.34 -2.63 -4.31
CA GLU A 4 16.79 -3.41 -3.19
C GLU A 4 16.61 -2.55 -1.93
N HIS A 5 17.53 -1.61 -1.68
CA HIS A 5 17.38 -0.65 -0.60
C HIS A 5 16.17 0.29 -0.82
N LEU A 6 16.01 0.81 -2.04
CA LEU A 6 14.87 1.66 -2.40
C LEU A 6 13.54 0.90 -2.29
N LYS A 7 13.48 -0.36 -2.76
CA LYS A 7 12.29 -1.22 -2.61
C LYS A 7 11.92 -1.48 -1.16
N GLN A 8 12.89 -1.76 -0.30
CA GLN A 8 12.65 -1.94 1.15
C GLN A 8 12.11 -0.64 1.76
N LEU A 9 12.73 0.49 1.45
CA LEU A 9 12.27 1.80 1.91
C LEU A 9 10.81 2.06 1.46
N TRP A 10 10.50 1.83 0.19
CA TRP A 10 9.14 2.03 -0.34
C TRP A 10 8.13 1.07 0.29
N THR A 11 8.51 -0.18 0.53
CA THR A 11 7.66 -1.17 1.21
C THR A 11 7.31 -0.70 2.62
N ILE A 12 8.30 -0.20 3.38
CA ILE A 12 8.09 0.36 4.72
C ILE A 12 7.19 1.58 4.66
N ARG A 13 7.45 2.51 3.72
CA ARG A 13 6.70 3.76 3.57
C ARG A 13 5.24 3.51 3.20
N PHE A 14 4.96 2.69 2.18
CA PHE A 14 3.58 2.39 1.78
C PHE A 14 2.82 1.63 2.86
N ARG A 15 3.48 0.71 3.59
CA ARG A 15 2.85 0.06 4.74
C ARG A 15 2.48 1.06 5.83
N LYS A 16 3.38 2.00 6.14
CA LYS A 16 3.12 3.07 7.11
C LYS A 16 1.94 3.95 6.67
N ILE A 17 1.92 4.37 5.40
CA ILE A 17 0.82 5.17 4.84
C ILE A 17 -0.50 4.42 5.00
N VAL A 18 -0.60 3.15 4.57
CA VAL A 18 -1.84 2.35 4.72
C VAL A 18 -2.36 2.34 6.17
N ASN A 19 -1.47 2.25 7.16
CA ASN A 19 -1.87 2.27 8.56
C ASN A 19 -2.36 3.66 8.99
N LEU A 20 -1.64 4.72 8.62
CA LEU A 20 -2.04 6.10 8.92
C LEU A 20 -3.41 6.45 8.34
N GLU A 21 -3.67 6.09 7.08
CA GLU A 21 -4.98 6.35 6.45
C GLU A 21 -6.12 5.61 7.17
N LYS A 22 -5.87 4.39 7.65
CA LYS A 22 -6.84 3.62 8.44
C LYS A 22 -7.08 4.22 9.83
N GLU A 23 -6.03 4.72 10.47
CA GLU A 23 -6.12 5.39 11.77
C GLU A 23 -6.89 6.71 11.64
N ALA A 24 -6.60 7.51 10.61
CA ALA A 24 -7.32 8.74 10.29
C ALA A 24 -8.81 8.46 10.02
N TYR A 25 -9.12 7.46 9.20
CA TYR A 25 -10.50 7.01 8.96
C TYR A 25 -11.23 6.71 10.28
N ARG A 26 -10.61 5.90 11.16
CA ARG A 26 -11.19 5.52 12.46
C ARG A 26 -11.36 6.72 13.38
N PHE A 27 -10.44 7.67 13.35
CA PHE A 27 -10.54 8.90 14.12
C PHE A 27 -11.77 9.72 13.70
N TYR A 28 -11.96 9.97 12.40
CA TYR A 28 -13.13 10.70 11.90
C TYR A 28 -14.44 9.93 12.13
N GLN A 29 -14.43 8.61 11.97
CA GLN A 29 -15.55 7.75 12.32
C GLN A 29 -15.90 7.89 13.82
N GLY A 30 -14.89 7.91 14.68
CA GLY A 30 -15.03 8.12 16.12
C GLY A 30 -15.66 9.48 16.44
N LEU A 31 -15.22 10.56 15.78
CA LEU A 31 -15.80 11.89 15.96
C LEU A 31 -17.30 11.92 15.63
N LEU A 32 -17.70 11.32 14.51
CA LEU A 32 -19.12 11.25 14.14
C LEU A 32 -19.94 10.42 15.13
N ALA A 33 -19.36 9.36 15.69
CA ALA A 33 -20.03 8.51 16.66
C ALA A 33 -20.17 9.15 18.06
N HIS A 34 -19.21 9.98 18.48
CA HIS A 34 -19.20 10.59 19.82
C HIS A 34 -19.98 11.91 19.89
N TYR A 35 -20.13 12.62 18.77
CA TYR A 35 -20.79 13.93 18.74
C TYR A 35 -21.94 14.00 17.71
N PRO A 36 -22.89 13.04 17.71
CA PRO A 36 -23.94 13.00 16.71
C PRO A 36 -24.83 14.25 16.77
N ASP A 37 -25.24 14.67 17.96
CA ASP A 37 -26.18 15.80 18.15
C ASP A 37 -25.56 17.15 17.76
N VAL A 38 -24.24 17.29 17.93
CA VAL A 38 -23.50 18.51 17.57
C VAL A 38 -23.33 18.63 16.05
N LEU A 39 -23.24 17.49 15.37
CA LEU A 39 -22.91 17.42 13.95
C LEU A 39 -24.14 17.25 13.07
N GLU A 40 -25.28 16.83 13.62
CA GLU A 40 -26.50 16.61 12.86
C GLU A 40 -26.97 17.87 12.12
N GLY A 41 -27.35 17.71 10.85
CA GLY A 41 -27.75 18.84 9.99
C GLY A 41 -26.63 19.82 9.61
N THR A 42 -25.40 19.66 10.12
CA THR A 42 -24.30 20.58 9.83
C THR A 42 -23.55 20.26 8.53
N LYS A 43 -22.90 21.27 7.95
CA LYS A 43 -21.94 21.07 6.84
C LYS A 43 -20.71 20.28 7.30
N THR A 44 -20.35 20.37 8.57
CA THR A 44 -19.19 19.68 9.17
C THR A 44 -19.36 18.16 9.11
N LYS A 45 -20.57 17.62 9.38
CA LYS A 45 -20.86 16.19 9.23
C LYS A 45 -20.55 15.69 7.83
N LYS A 46 -21.06 16.37 6.80
CA LYS A 46 -20.80 16.03 5.39
C LYS A 46 -19.33 16.11 5.04
N LEU A 47 -18.61 17.10 5.57
CA LEU A 47 -17.17 17.24 5.36
C LEU A 47 -16.40 16.06 5.98
N LEU A 48 -16.72 15.67 7.22
CA LEU A 48 -16.10 14.53 7.89
C LEU A 48 -16.38 13.20 7.15
N GLU A 49 -17.63 13.00 6.70
CA GLU A 49 -18.00 11.84 5.87
C GLU A 49 -17.21 11.82 4.55
N GLN A 50 -16.97 12.98 3.94
CA GLN A 50 -16.17 13.08 2.73
C GLN A 50 -14.69 12.75 3.01
N ILE A 51 -14.11 13.32 4.07
CA ILE A 51 -12.73 13.00 4.49
C ILE A 51 -12.58 11.50 4.71
N MET A 52 -13.52 10.84 5.39
CA MET A 52 -13.49 9.38 5.57
C MET A 52 -13.46 8.62 4.24
N LYS A 53 -14.24 9.05 3.23
CA LYS A 53 -14.19 8.41 1.90
C LYS A 53 -12.83 8.61 1.24
N ASP A 54 -12.22 9.78 1.42
CA ASP A 54 -10.91 10.09 0.88
C ASP A 54 -9.81 9.25 1.55
N GLU A 55 -9.81 9.11 2.88
CA GLU A 55 -8.82 8.25 3.55
C GLU A 55 -8.98 6.77 3.18
N ALA A 56 -10.21 6.28 2.99
CA ALA A 56 -10.44 4.93 2.48
C ALA A 56 -9.86 4.76 1.06
N LYS A 57 -9.96 5.80 0.21
CA LYS A 57 -9.38 5.82 -1.13
C LYS A 57 -7.85 5.87 -1.08
N HIS A 58 -7.26 6.70 -0.22
CA HIS A 58 -5.82 6.79 -0.01
C HIS A 58 -5.24 5.46 0.46
N ALA A 59 -5.89 4.80 1.43
CA ALA A 59 -5.49 3.48 1.92
C ALA A 59 -5.49 2.44 0.79
N LYS A 60 -6.50 2.46 -0.09
CA LYS A 60 -6.59 1.57 -1.25
C LYS A 60 -5.45 1.82 -2.24
N ILE A 61 -5.18 3.08 -2.57
CA ILE A 61 -4.09 3.46 -3.49
C ILE A 61 -2.74 3.04 -2.92
N ALA A 62 -2.47 3.36 -1.64
CA ALA A 62 -1.23 2.97 -0.97
C ALA A 62 -1.05 1.45 -0.91
N HIS A 63 -2.15 0.70 -0.74
CA HIS A 63 -2.12 -0.76 -0.81
C HIS A 63 -1.77 -1.26 -2.22
N GLN A 64 -2.34 -0.67 -3.27
CA GLN A 64 -2.00 -1.02 -4.65
C GLN A 64 -0.52 -0.75 -4.96
N LEU A 65 0.01 0.39 -4.52
CA LEU A 65 1.44 0.72 -4.65
C LEU A 65 2.32 -0.29 -3.90
N LEU A 66 1.93 -0.70 -2.68
CA LEU A 66 2.62 -1.76 -1.94
C LEU A 66 2.65 -3.09 -2.70
N GLN A 67 1.53 -3.47 -3.35
CA GLN A 67 1.47 -4.69 -4.16
C GLN A 67 2.37 -4.60 -5.39
N LEU A 68 2.48 -3.43 -6.03
CA LEU A 68 3.37 -3.23 -7.17
C LEU A 68 4.84 -3.39 -6.78
N VAL A 69 5.26 -2.82 -5.64
CA VAL A 69 6.63 -2.98 -5.12
C VAL A 69 6.93 -4.44 -4.81
N LYS A 70 5.98 -5.17 -4.23
CA LYS A 70 6.12 -6.60 -3.90
C LYS A 70 6.14 -7.52 -5.13
N ARG A 71 5.25 -7.32 -6.11
CA ARG A 71 5.17 -8.17 -7.31
C ARG A 71 6.45 -8.13 -8.14
N LYS A 72 7.15 -6.99 -8.16
CA LYS A 72 8.50 -6.89 -8.75
C LYS A 72 9.53 -7.83 -8.09
N GLN A 73 9.29 -8.43 -6.93
CA GLN A 73 10.18 -9.46 -6.36
C GLN A 73 10.10 -10.79 -7.12
N ILE A 74 8.94 -11.17 -7.65
CA ILE A 74 8.72 -12.50 -8.23
C ILE A 74 9.39 -12.61 -9.60
N THR A 75 9.35 -11.54 -10.40
CA THR A 75 9.90 -11.58 -11.76
C THR A 75 11.42 -11.43 -11.82
N SER A 76 12.07 -10.88 -10.79
CA SER A 76 13.53 -10.75 -10.76
C SER A 76 14.26 -12.02 -10.34
N HIS A 77 13.59 -12.95 -9.65
CA HIS A 77 14.21 -14.22 -9.21
C HIS A 77 14.19 -15.30 -10.29
N ASN A 78 13.22 -15.26 -11.22
CA ASN A 78 13.09 -16.28 -12.26
C ASN A 78 13.97 -16.04 -13.51
N ALA A 79 14.67 -14.90 -13.60
CA ALA A 79 15.53 -14.60 -14.75
C ALA A 79 16.94 -15.20 -14.64
N THR A 80 17.35 -15.64 -13.45
CA THR A 80 18.70 -16.20 -13.19
C THR A 80 18.78 -17.72 -13.25
N ASP A 81 17.66 -18.43 -13.17
CA ASP A 81 17.66 -19.90 -13.18
C ASP A 81 17.50 -20.52 -14.59
N SER A 82 17.17 -19.72 -15.61
CA SER A 82 17.06 -20.22 -16.99
C SER A 82 18.38 -20.27 -17.77
N ALA A 83 19.52 -19.85 -17.17
CA ALA A 83 20.82 -19.81 -17.85
C ALA A 83 21.76 -20.98 -17.52
N ARG A 84 21.33 -21.96 -16.72
CA ARG A 84 22.13 -23.14 -16.35
C ARG A 84 21.41 -24.44 -16.67
N SER A 85 21.19 -24.71 -17.95
CA SER A 85 20.93 -26.06 -18.46
C SER A 85 21.02 -26.04 -19.97
N VAL A 86 22.17 -26.37 -20.55
CA VAL A 86 22.37 -27.43 -21.57
C VAL A 86 23.87 -27.77 -21.62
N PRO A 87 24.25 -29.06 -21.76
CA PRO A 87 25.54 -29.62 -21.35
C PRO A 87 26.68 -29.43 -22.37
N HIS A 88 27.90 -29.51 -21.86
CA HIS A 88 29.10 -29.83 -22.63
C HIS A 88 28.92 -31.15 -23.39
N GLU A 89 28.84 -31.09 -24.71
CA GLU A 89 29.26 -32.22 -25.54
C GLU A 89 30.78 -32.18 -25.70
N ILE A 90 31.45 -33.14 -25.06
CA ILE A 90 32.86 -33.46 -25.25
C ILE A 90 32.92 -34.78 -26.04
N LYS A 91 33.42 -34.67 -27.27
CA LYS A 91 34.21 -35.63 -28.09
C LYS A 91 33.65 -37.04 -28.39
N ASN A 92 33.67 -37.40 -29.68
CA ASN A 92 34.84 -38.01 -30.33
C ASN A 92 34.83 -37.78 -31.84
#